data_AF-A0A353WIS5-F1
#
_entry.id   AF-A0A353WIS5-F1
#
_cell.length_a   1.000
_cell.length_b   1.000
_cell.length_c   1.000
_cell.angle_alpha   90.00
_cell.angle_beta   90.00
_cell.angle_gamma   90.00
#
_symmetry.space_group_name_H-M   'P 1'
#
loop_
_entity.id
_entity.type
_entity.pdbx_description
1 polymer ?
#
loop_
_entity_poly.entity_id
_entity_poly.type
_entity_poly.pdbx_seq_one_letter_code
_entity_poly.pdbx_strand_id
1 'polypeptide(L)'
;MNINFPEIMAGCNSRKASIAKDGASSNYSVKQDADSNNTAYPIIFTGTNVKYTAKNSQKTQIKSTQNTYKKLAQILKERFRDYDSLDKLDYGAGLGHSKTILGAETYEPYARGYKPDYVKPGDITKKYDIITNLYVLNVIKDLKTRNNVVKHIGELLKPGGEAYISVRPKTDVDAIKSGIPCGDGVLTSIGTFQKGFTSIELQEYVKHILGDGYKVEKTKFSSGVDVVVTKSKEIEPAKKVKKYSIPPRSKEYGVGKVMGSQVYLHKEYENVLKNDGLNLAKSSIPADFTYDIICYDKKDKSFSFISSPDFNTANEPVRGDAYKVKPSETVKYVKPPKDPLIYHHKWLFVKDDYAGFDVEASKKRSEHWTSLDNIDSSRIGRKSYWEKHKIPKITAKE
;
A
#
# COMPACT_ATOMS: atom_id res chain seq x y z
N MET A 1 0.62 -7.04 40.36
CA MET A 1 -0.79 -6.83 39.96
C MET A 1 -0.87 -7.03 38.46
N ASN A 2 -1.24 -8.24 38.05
CA ASN A 2 -1.52 -8.59 36.65
C ASN A 2 -3.00 -8.37 36.41
N ILE A 3 -3.34 -7.64 35.34
CA ILE A 3 -4.72 -7.51 34.89
C ILE A 3 -4.83 -8.22 33.54
N ASN A 4 -5.71 -9.21 33.54
CA ASN A 4 -6.01 -10.20 32.52
C ASN A 4 -7.23 -9.73 31.71
N PHE A 5 -7.31 -10.06 30.42
CA PHE A 5 -8.53 -9.99 29.60
C PHE A 5 -8.50 -11.12 28.55
N PRO A 6 -9.67 -11.67 28.15
CA PRO A 6 -9.95 -13.10 28.19
C PRO A 6 -9.85 -13.81 26.83
N GLU A 7 -9.56 -15.11 26.91
CA GLU A 7 -9.68 -16.08 25.83
C GLU A 7 -11.14 -16.22 25.37
N ILE A 8 -11.37 -16.07 24.06
CA ILE A 8 -12.60 -16.54 23.42
C ILE A 8 -12.35 -17.96 22.92
N MET A 9 -12.97 -18.90 23.61
CA MET A 9 -13.10 -20.30 23.28
C MET A 9 -13.81 -20.50 21.93
N ALA A 10 -13.15 -21.15 20.97
CA ALA A 10 -13.81 -21.86 19.89
C ALA A 10 -13.53 -23.36 20.08
N GLY A 11 -14.47 -24.04 20.72
CA GLY A 11 -14.47 -25.49 20.84
C GLY A 11 -14.61 -26.14 19.46
N CYS A 12 -13.66 -27.01 19.11
CA CYS A 12 -13.88 -27.98 18.04
C CYS A 12 -13.52 -29.37 18.58
N ASN A 13 -14.55 -30.20 18.67
CA ASN A 13 -14.51 -31.57 19.17
C ASN A 13 -13.40 -32.38 18.50
N SER A 14 -12.50 -32.90 19.32
CA SER A 14 -11.59 -33.99 18.97
C SER A 14 -12.39 -35.24 18.61
N ARG A 15 -12.42 -35.62 17.33
CA ARG A 15 -12.63 -37.02 16.93
C ARG A 15 -11.31 -37.59 16.45
N LYS A 16 -10.76 -38.48 17.27
CA LYS A 16 -9.64 -39.36 16.99
C LYS A 16 -9.87 -40.07 15.66
N ALA A 17 -8.99 -39.88 14.69
CA ALA A 17 -8.77 -40.83 13.60
C ALA A 17 -7.46 -41.54 13.89
N SER A 18 -7.54 -42.86 14.00
CA SER A 18 -6.49 -43.80 14.32
C SER A 18 -5.34 -43.75 13.32
N ILE A 19 -4.12 -43.74 13.85
CA ILE A 19 -2.86 -43.88 13.13
C ILE A 19 -2.73 -45.35 12.71
N ALA A 20 -2.75 -45.61 11.40
CA ALA A 20 -2.13 -46.81 10.86
C ALA A 20 -0.65 -46.52 10.67
N LYS A 21 0.18 -47.25 11.41
CA LYS A 21 1.64 -47.30 11.29
C LYS A 21 1.98 -47.89 9.92
N ASP A 22 2.91 -47.26 9.19
CA ASP A 22 4.11 -47.92 8.68
C ASP A 22 5.00 -46.96 7.87
N GLY A 23 6.23 -46.78 8.38
CA GLY A 23 7.48 -46.75 7.63
C GLY A 23 7.72 -45.71 6.54
N ALA A 24 8.21 -44.52 6.92
CA ALA A 24 9.41 -43.90 6.34
C ALA A 24 9.77 -42.65 7.16
N SER A 25 10.83 -42.74 7.97
CA SER A 25 11.40 -41.57 8.62
C SER A 25 12.06 -40.66 7.58
N SER A 26 11.80 -39.36 7.65
CA SER A 26 12.70 -38.37 7.08
C SER A 26 12.90 -37.27 8.10
N ASN A 27 14.16 -37.05 8.44
CA ASN A 27 14.60 -36.15 9.50
C ASN A 27 14.34 -34.70 9.09
N TYR A 28 13.69 -33.95 9.98
CA TYR A 28 13.53 -32.50 9.87
C TYR A 28 14.78 -31.82 10.41
N SER A 29 15.30 -30.83 9.70
CA SER A 29 16.26 -29.88 10.26
C SER A 29 15.74 -28.46 10.06
N VAL A 30 15.70 -27.70 11.15
CA VAL A 30 15.40 -26.28 11.16
C VAL A 30 16.73 -25.56 10.90
N LYS A 31 16.85 -24.88 9.76
CA LYS A 31 17.86 -23.82 9.62
C LYS A 31 17.20 -22.50 9.98
N GLN A 32 17.67 -21.94 11.08
CA GLN A 32 17.35 -20.60 11.52
C GLN A 32 18.27 -19.66 10.73
N ASP A 33 17.81 -19.15 9.59
CA ASP A 33 18.46 -18.01 8.98
C ASP A 33 18.00 -16.77 9.78
N ALA A 34 18.93 -16.23 10.55
CA ALA A 34 18.78 -14.99 11.27
C ALA A 34 18.71 -13.85 10.26
N ASP A 35 17.50 -13.39 9.96
CA ASP A 35 17.18 -12.00 9.62
C ASP A 35 15.66 -11.85 9.46
N SER A 36 14.97 -11.50 10.54
CA SER A 36 13.51 -11.30 10.51
C SER A 36 13.10 -10.05 11.30
N ASN A 37 12.80 -8.98 10.58
CA ASN A 37 11.93 -7.89 11.06
C ASN A 37 10.94 -7.46 9.96
N ASN A 38 10.18 -8.43 9.43
CA ASN A 38 9.03 -8.14 8.57
C ASN A 38 7.82 -8.99 8.99
N THR A 39 7.02 -8.46 9.91
CA THR A 39 5.75 -9.04 10.32
C THR A 39 4.68 -8.72 9.28
N ALA A 40 4.39 -9.71 8.41
CA ALA A 40 3.04 -10.08 7.91
C ALA A 40 3.08 -10.75 6.52
N TYR A 41 3.85 -11.83 6.34
CA TYR A 41 3.58 -12.86 5.34
C TYR A 41 3.91 -14.23 5.96
N PRO A 42 3.09 -15.28 5.77
CA PRO A 42 3.26 -16.52 6.50
C PRO A 42 4.53 -17.27 6.09
N ILE A 43 5.10 -17.92 7.10
CA ILE A 43 6.24 -18.83 7.11
C ILE A 43 6.25 -19.73 5.86
N ILE A 44 7.38 -19.75 5.14
CA ILE A 44 7.61 -20.66 4.01
C ILE A 44 7.78 -22.08 4.57
N PHE A 45 6.74 -22.91 4.47
CA PHE A 45 6.91 -24.35 4.57
C PHE A 45 7.53 -24.88 3.27
N THR A 46 8.84 -25.09 3.27
CA THR A 46 9.50 -25.90 2.26
C THR A 46 9.22 -27.38 2.57
N GLY A 47 8.21 -27.97 1.93
CA GLY A 47 7.84 -29.36 2.24
C GLY A 47 7.01 -30.04 1.16
N THR A 48 7.68 -30.52 0.11
CA THR A 48 7.56 -31.85 -0.53
C THR A 48 7.99 -31.74 -2.00
N ASN A 49 8.96 -32.56 -2.42
CA ASN A 49 9.33 -32.78 -3.83
C ASN A 49 8.22 -33.56 -4.56
N VAL A 50 7.00 -33.00 -4.62
CA VAL A 50 5.94 -33.56 -5.46
C VAL A 50 6.19 -33.09 -6.89
N LYS A 51 6.36 -34.04 -7.82
CA LYS A 51 6.47 -33.75 -9.25
C LYS A 51 5.23 -32.96 -9.70
N TYR A 52 5.40 -31.67 -9.98
CA TYR A 52 4.38 -30.79 -10.56
C TYR A 52 4.82 -30.37 -11.95
N THR A 53 3.88 -30.37 -12.89
CA THR A 53 4.10 -29.89 -14.25
C THR A 53 3.08 -28.79 -14.53
N ALA A 54 3.53 -27.59 -14.92
CA ALA A 54 2.64 -26.46 -15.17
C ALA A 54 1.54 -26.79 -16.20
N LYS A 55 1.87 -27.59 -17.24
CA LYS A 55 0.92 -28.11 -18.24
C LYS A 55 -0.26 -28.88 -17.64
N ASN A 56 -0.17 -29.42 -16.43
CA ASN A 56 -1.30 -30.09 -15.78
C ASN A 56 -2.49 -29.15 -15.57
N SER A 57 -2.30 -27.83 -15.52
CA SER A 57 -3.41 -26.86 -15.47
C SER A 57 -4.42 -27.05 -16.61
N GLN A 58 -4.02 -27.60 -17.77
CA GLN A 58 -4.95 -27.92 -18.86
C GLN A 58 -6.07 -28.91 -18.45
N LYS A 59 -5.88 -29.68 -17.37
CA LYS A 59 -6.90 -30.59 -16.82
C LYS A 59 -7.99 -29.87 -16.05
N THR A 60 -7.80 -28.59 -15.69
CA THR A 60 -8.81 -27.77 -15.02
C THR A 60 -9.68 -26.97 -15.99
N GLN A 61 -9.45 -27.10 -17.30
CA GLN A 61 -10.28 -26.47 -18.33
C GLN A 61 -11.65 -27.16 -18.37
N ILE A 62 -12.72 -26.40 -18.11
CA ILE A 62 -14.10 -26.91 -18.02
C ILE A 62 -15.06 -26.07 -18.85
N LYS A 63 -16.12 -26.71 -19.38
CA LYS A 63 -17.15 -26.04 -20.20
C LYS A 63 -18.00 -25.05 -19.40
N SER A 64 -18.18 -25.27 -18.10
CA SER A 64 -19.09 -24.46 -17.26
C SER A 64 -18.65 -23.00 -17.12
N THR A 65 -17.38 -22.65 -17.37
CA THR A 65 -16.89 -21.26 -17.40
C THR A 65 -17.65 -20.40 -18.43
N GLN A 66 -18.27 -21.01 -19.45
CA GLN A 66 -19.20 -20.34 -20.37
C GLN A 66 -20.29 -19.54 -19.66
N ASN A 67 -20.78 -20.02 -18.51
CA ASN A 67 -21.81 -19.33 -17.75
C ASN A 67 -21.29 -18.04 -17.11
N THR A 68 -20.03 -18.01 -16.68
CA THR A 68 -19.39 -16.80 -16.18
C THR A 68 -19.17 -15.79 -17.30
N TYR A 69 -18.72 -16.24 -18.48
CA TYR A 69 -18.60 -15.35 -19.64
C TYR A 69 -19.96 -14.74 -20.03
N LYS A 70 -21.05 -15.53 -20.07
CA LYS A 70 -22.39 -15.01 -20.38
C LYS A 70 -22.86 -13.94 -19.40
N LYS A 71 -22.70 -14.18 -18.10
CA LYS A 71 -23.02 -13.20 -17.05
C LYS A 71 -22.20 -11.91 -17.22
N LEU A 72 -20.89 -12.06 -17.45
CA LEU A 72 -20.02 -10.91 -17.62
C LEU A 72 -20.36 -10.13 -18.90
N ALA A 73 -20.70 -10.82 -20.00
CA ALA A 73 -21.16 -10.18 -21.23
C ALA A 73 -22.40 -9.31 -21.00
N GLN A 74 -23.36 -9.79 -20.21
CA GLN A 74 -24.55 -9.01 -19.84
C GLN A 74 -24.15 -7.75 -19.04
N ILE A 75 -23.37 -7.92 -17.98
CA ILE A 75 -22.89 -6.80 -17.14
C ILE A 75 -22.16 -5.75 -17.99
N LEU A 76 -21.28 -6.20 -18.89
CA LEU A 76 -20.49 -5.30 -19.73
C LEU A 76 -21.35 -4.58 -20.78
N LYS A 77 -22.34 -5.24 -21.39
CA LYS A 77 -23.28 -4.61 -22.32
C LYS A 77 -24.14 -3.53 -21.66
N GLU A 78 -24.52 -3.75 -20.40
CA GLU A 78 -25.25 -2.75 -19.61
C GLU A 78 -24.36 -1.54 -19.26
N ARG A 79 -23.06 -1.76 -19.04
CA ARG A 79 -22.10 -0.71 -18.64
C ARG A 79 -21.49 0.07 -19.80
N PHE A 80 -21.29 -0.56 -20.95
CA PHE A 80 -20.59 0.01 -22.09
C PHE A 80 -21.50 0.05 -23.31
N ARG A 81 -21.96 1.26 -23.68
CA ARG A 81 -22.84 1.49 -24.83
C ARG A 81 -22.27 0.89 -26.13
N ASP A 82 -20.96 1.01 -26.31
CA ASP A 82 -20.25 0.52 -27.50
C ASP A 82 -19.54 -0.82 -27.21
N TYR A 83 -20.14 -1.69 -26.40
CA TYR A 83 -19.53 -2.95 -25.96
C TYR A 83 -18.91 -3.79 -27.09
N ASP A 84 -19.58 -3.85 -28.24
CA ASP A 84 -19.13 -4.67 -29.37
C ASP A 84 -17.88 -4.10 -30.07
N SER A 85 -17.57 -2.81 -29.90
CA SER A 85 -16.35 -2.18 -30.46
C SER A 85 -15.14 -2.24 -29.52
N LEU A 86 -15.32 -2.66 -28.26
CA LEU A 86 -14.23 -2.76 -27.28
C LEU A 86 -13.20 -3.81 -27.68
N ASP A 87 -11.91 -3.50 -27.52
CA ASP A 87 -10.86 -4.49 -27.62
C ASP A 87 -10.87 -5.39 -26.37
N LYS A 88 -11.14 -6.68 -26.57
CA LYS A 88 -11.31 -7.68 -25.50
C LYS A 88 -10.24 -8.76 -25.58
N LEU A 89 -9.63 -9.13 -24.44
CA LEU A 89 -8.73 -10.27 -24.30
C LEU A 89 -9.21 -11.21 -23.18
N ASP A 90 -9.07 -12.50 -23.38
CA ASP A 90 -9.15 -13.50 -22.33
C ASP A 90 -7.78 -14.12 -22.06
N TYR A 91 -7.24 -13.83 -20.89
CA TYR A 91 -5.91 -14.21 -20.45
C TYR A 91 -5.98 -15.54 -19.71
N GLY A 92 -5.74 -16.64 -20.43
CA GLY A 92 -5.92 -18.01 -19.94
C GLY A 92 -7.32 -18.55 -20.29
N ALA A 93 -7.63 -18.58 -21.58
CA ALA A 93 -8.97 -18.79 -22.11
C ALA A 93 -9.51 -20.24 -22.00
N GLY A 94 -8.70 -21.19 -21.52
CA GLY A 94 -9.10 -22.56 -21.30
C GLY A 94 -9.56 -23.25 -22.60
N LEU A 95 -10.86 -23.49 -22.75
CA LEU A 95 -11.47 -24.10 -23.96
C LEU A 95 -11.86 -23.07 -25.03
N GLY A 96 -11.49 -21.79 -24.87
CA GLY A 96 -11.62 -20.76 -25.92
C GLY A 96 -13.01 -20.15 -26.10
N HIS A 97 -13.94 -20.41 -25.18
CA HIS A 97 -15.34 -19.99 -25.33
C HIS A 97 -15.58 -18.48 -25.24
N SER A 98 -14.64 -17.73 -24.64
CA SER A 98 -14.66 -16.27 -24.61
C SER A 98 -14.62 -15.64 -26.00
N LYS A 99 -13.99 -16.31 -26.98
CA LYS A 99 -13.96 -15.84 -28.37
C LYS A 99 -15.36 -15.66 -28.95
N THR A 100 -16.21 -16.66 -28.79
CA THR A 100 -17.60 -16.61 -29.28
C THR A 100 -18.51 -15.80 -28.36
N ILE A 101 -18.36 -15.90 -27.04
CA ILE A 101 -19.30 -15.30 -26.07
C ILE A 101 -19.02 -13.81 -25.85
N LEU A 102 -17.74 -13.42 -25.75
CA LEU A 102 -17.33 -12.03 -25.50
C LEU A 102 -16.88 -11.31 -26.76
N GLY A 103 -16.52 -12.03 -27.82
CA GLY A 103 -15.76 -11.45 -28.94
C GLY A 103 -14.32 -11.13 -28.54
N ALA A 104 -13.74 -11.88 -27.60
CA ALA A 104 -12.40 -11.64 -27.10
C ALA A 104 -11.34 -12.39 -27.94
N GLU A 105 -10.17 -11.77 -28.11
CA GLU A 105 -8.96 -12.50 -28.46
C GLU A 105 -8.58 -13.44 -27.30
N THR A 106 -7.89 -14.53 -27.59
CA THR A 106 -7.62 -15.61 -26.63
C THR A 106 -6.12 -15.86 -26.45
N TYR A 107 -5.67 -15.81 -25.20
CA TYR A 107 -4.35 -16.33 -24.81
C TYR A 107 -4.54 -17.62 -24.01
N GLU A 108 -3.91 -18.72 -24.44
CA GLU A 108 -3.94 -19.98 -23.70
C GLU A 108 -2.68 -20.82 -23.99
N PRO A 109 -1.74 -20.94 -23.03
CA PRO A 109 -0.47 -21.64 -23.24
C PRO A 109 -0.64 -23.16 -23.36
N TYR A 110 -1.74 -23.74 -22.86
CA TYR A 110 -1.99 -25.18 -22.87
C TYR A 110 -3.35 -25.51 -23.49
N ALA A 111 -3.65 -24.93 -24.65
CA ALA A 111 -4.94 -25.03 -25.32
C ALA A 111 -5.26 -26.48 -25.75
N ARG A 112 -6.55 -26.83 -25.70
CA ARG A 112 -7.07 -28.14 -26.11
C ARG A 112 -8.30 -27.97 -26.99
N GLY A 113 -8.29 -28.58 -28.17
CA GLY A 113 -9.46 -28.62 -29.05
C GLY A 113 -9.78 -27.32 -29.80
N TYR A 114 -8.90 -26.31 -29.74
CA TYR A 114 -8.96 -25.10 -30.57
C TYR A 114 -7.57 -24.46 -30.66
N LYS A 115 -7.40 -23.53 -31.61
CA LYS A 115 -6.20 -22.71 -31.77
C LYS A 115 -6.44 -21.32 -31.13
N PRO A 116 -5.73 -20.95 -30.06
CA PRO A 116 -5.84 -19.62 -29.48
C PRO A 116 -5.14 -18.59 -30.38
N ASP A 117 -5.47 -17.30 -30.17
CA ASP A 117 -4.83 -16.19 -30.86
C ASP A 117 -3.36 -16.05 -30.42
N TYR A 118 -3.08 -16.30 -29.14
CA TYR A 118 -1.74 -16.26 -28.56
C TYR A 118 -1.46 -17.51 -27.70
N VAL A 119 -0.25 -18.05 -27.81
CA VAL A 119 0.24 -19.16 -26.96
C VAL A 119 1.36 -18.70 -26.03
N LYS A 120 2.08 -17.62 -26.39
CA LYS A 120 3.11 -17.01 -25.55
C LYS A 120 2.63 -15.63 -25.10
N PRO A 121 2.87 -15.25 -23.84
CA PRO A 121 2.45 -13.94 -23.35
C PRO A 121 3.19 -12.81 -24.07
N GLY A 122 4.46 -12.99 -24.43
CA GLY A 122 5.25 -11.99 -25.15
C GLY A 122 4.78 -11.69 -26.57
N ASP A 123 3.90 -12.52 -27.15
CA ASP A 123 3.32 -12.27 -28.48
C ASP A 123 2.15 -11.26 -28.40
N ILE A 124 1.64 -10.97 -27.19
CA ILE A 124 0.54 -10.04 -26.96
C ILE A 124 1.09 -8.61 -26.85
N THR A 125 1.13 -7.89 -27.96
CA THR A 125 1.61 -6.49 -27.98
C THR A 125 0.47 -5.47 -27.90
N LYS A 126 -0.74 -5.87 -28.30
CA LYS A 126 -1.95 -5.05 -28.31
C LYS A 126 -2.40 -4.66 -26.90
N LYS A 127 -3.00 -3.48 -26.76
CA LYS A 127 -3.67 -3.04 -25.52
C LYS A 127 -5.18 -3.23 -25.64
N TYR A 128 -5.83 -3.55 -24.52
CA TYR A 128 -7.24 -3.92 -24.48
C TYR A 128 -8.06 -3.02 -23.56
N ASP A 129 -9.31 -2.78 -23.93
CA ASP A 129 -10.29 -2.09 -23.09
C ASP A 129 -10.77 -3.01 -21.97
N ILE A 130 -10.95 -4.30 -22.27
CA ILE A 130 -11.42 -5.30 -21.31
C ILE A 130 -10.51 -6.52 -21.35
N ILE A 131 -10.06 -6.97 -20.18
CA ILE A 131 -9.32 -8.24 -20.03
C ILE A 131 -10.08 -9.14 -19.06
N THR A 132 -10.17 -10.43 -19.35
CA THR A 132 -10.70 -11.44 -18.43
C THR A 132 -9.61 -12.39 -18.00
N ASN A 133 -9.62 -12.81 -16.73
CA ASN A 133 -8.73 -13.84 -16.20
C ASN A 133 -9.54 -14.70 -15.22
N LEU A 134 -10.18 -15.74 -15.74
CA LEU A 134 -11.18 -16.50 -15.01
C LEU A 134 -10.64 -17.86 -14.58
N TYR A 135 -10.46 -18.03 -13.27
CA TYR A 135 -9.96 -19.23 -12.61
C TYR A 135 -8.53 -19.64 -13.02
N VAL A 136 -7.70 -18.66 -13.41
CA VAL A 136 -6.33 -18.89 -13.88
C VAL A 136 -5.31 -18.73 -12.75
N LEU A 137 -5.39 -17.64 -11.96
CA LEU A 137 -4.41 -17.40 -10.89
C LEU A 137 -4.36 -18.54 -9.85
N ASN A 138 -5.51 -19.16 -9.55
CA ASN A 138 -5.60 -20.26 -8.60
C ASN A 138 -4.93 -21.55 -9.06
N VAL A 139 -4.65 -21.74 -10.36
CA VAL A 139 -4.00 -22.97 -10.86
C VAL A 139 -2.50 -22.82 -11.12
N ILE A 140 -1.96 -21.62 -10.92
CA ILE A 140 -0.53 -21.31 -11.06
C ILE A 140 0.16 -21.56 -9.71
N LYS A 141 0.98 -22.61 -9.61
CA LYS A 141 1.73 -22.93 -8.38
C LYS A 141 2.86 -21.95 -8.09
N ASP A 142 3.62 -21.59 -9.12
CA ASP A 142 4.79 -20.72 -8.96
C ASP A 142 4.37 -19.27 -8.72
N LEU A 143 4.71 -18.72 -7.55
CA LEU A 143 4.31 -17.38 -7.14
C LEU A 143 4.85 -16.31 -8.10
N LYS A 144 6.10 -16.45 -8.57
CA LYS A 144 6.71 -15.50 -9.51
C LYS A 144 5.92 -15.46 -10.82
N THR A 145 5.56 -16.62 -11.36
CA THR A 145 4.71 -16.74 -12.55
C THR A 145 3.34 -16.13 -12.31
N ARG A 146 2.71 -16.41 -11.16
CA ARG A 146 1.40 -15.84 -10.81
C ARG A 146 1.45 -14.31 -10.73
N ASN A 147 2.51 -13.75 -10.13
CA ASN A 147 2.75 -12.31 -10.05
C ASN A 147 2.95 -11.69 -11.44
N ASN A 148 3.73 -12.36 -12.30
CA ASN A 148 3.96 -11.90 -13.67
C ASN A 148 2.67 -11.89 -14.50
N VAL A 149 1.75 -12.83 -14.29
CA VAL A 149 0.42 -12.80 -14.93
C VAL A 149 -0.36 -11.55 -14.53
N VAL A 150 -0.45 -11.24 -13.24
CA VAL A 150 -1.14 -10.03 -12.77
C VAL A 150 -0.50 -8.77 -13.34
N LYS A 151 0.83 -8.67 -13.29
CA LYS A 151 1.58 -7.54 -13.85
C LYS A 151 1.31 -7.36 -15.34
N HIS A 152 1.38 -8.44 -16.11
CA HIS A 152 1.19 -8.40 -17.55
C HIS A 152 -0.25 -8.02 -17.93
N ILE A 153 -1.26 -8.52 -17.22
CA ILE A 153 -2.66 -8.06 -17.38
C ILE A 153 -2.75 -6.54 -17.19
N GLY A 154 -2.15 -6.00 -16.14
CA GLY A 154 -2.13 -4.55 -15.91
C GLY A 154 -1.43 -3.78 -17.03
N GLU A 155 -0.31 -4.29 -17.54
CA GLU A 155 0.42 -3.68 -18.65
C GLU A 155 -0.42 -3.65 -19.94
N LEU A 156 -1.19 -4.70 -20.22
CA LEU A 156 -2.02 -4.87 -21.41
C LEU A 156 -3.30 -4.01 -21.39
N LEU A 157 -3.75 -3.51 -20.24
CA LEU A 157 -4.89 -2.60 -20.19
C LEU A 157 -4.58 -1.24 -20.86
N LYS A 158 -5.53 -0.73 -21.65
CA LYS A 158 -5.59 0.67 -22.06
C LYS A 158 -5.85 1.57 -20.84
N PRO A 159 -5.47 2.86 -20.85
CA PRO A 159 -5.91 3.81 -19.83
C PRO A 159 -7.44 3.82 -19.71
N GLY A 160 -7.97 3.60 -18.51
CA GLY A 160 -9.41 3.44 -18.27
C GLY A 160 -9.98 2.05 -18.56
N GLY A 161 -9.18 1.13 -19.10
CA GLY A 161 -9.59 -0.26 -19.32
C GLY A 161 -9.77 -1.02 -18.02
N GLU A 162 -10.56 -2.09 -18.08
CA GLU A 162 -10.92 -2.92 -16.92
C GLU A 162 -10.49 -4.39 -17.10
N ALA A 163 -9.85 -4.97 -16.09
CA ALA A 163 -9.63 -6.41 -16.01
C ALA A 163 -10.55 -7.07 -14.97
N TYR A 164 -11.22 -8.14 -15.37
CA TYR A 164 -12.13 -8.92 -14.53
C TYR A 164 -11.45 -10.24 -14.16
N ILE A 165 -11.10 -10.36 -12.88
CA ILE A 165 -10.35 -11.49 -12.36
C ILE A 165 -11.25 -12.28 -11.42
N SER A 166 -11.33 -13.59 -11.65
CA SER A 166 -12.04 -14.51 -10.77
C SER A 166 -11.13 -15.66 -10.38
N VAL A 167 -11.20 -16.08 -9.13
CA VAL A 167 -10.42 -17.21 -8.60
C VAL A 167 -11.29 -18.11 -7.74
N ARG A 168 -10.79 -19.32 -7.47
CA ARG A 168 -11.49 -20.28 -6.60
C ARG A 168 -11.53 -19.78 -5.14
N PRO A 169 -12.68 -19.82 -4.45
CA PRO A 169 -12.79 -19.43 -3.05
C PRO A 169 -11.94 -20.32 -2.14
N LYS A 170 -11.44 -19.74 -1.04
CA LYS A 170 -10.69 -20.47 -0.02
C LYS A 170 -11.48 -21.66 0.56
N THR A 171 -12.75 -21.46 0.84
CA THR A 171 -13.67 -22.50 1.33
C THR A 171 -13.72 -23.71 0.41
N ASP A 172 -13.74 -23.50 -0.90
CA ASP A 172 -13.85 -24.58 -1.89
C ASP A 172 -12.57 -25.38 -2.05
N VAL A 173 -11.42 -24.74 -1.78
CA VAL A 173 -10.11 -25.40 -1.82
C VAL A 173 -9.85 -26.15 -0.51
N ASP A 174 -10.20 -25.55 0.63
CA ASP A 174 -10.09 -26.18 1.94
C ASP A 174 -10.98 -27.43 2.06
N ALA A 175 -12.07 -27.50 1.30
CA ALA A 175 -12.97 -28.66 1.25
C ALA A 175 -12.44 -29.87 0.43
N ILE A 176 -11.26 -29.77 -0.21
CA ILE A 176 -10.70 -30.85 -1.03
C ILE A 176 -10.13 -31.96 -0.12
N LYS A 177 -10.89 -33.04 0.06
CA LYS A 177 -10.55 -34.15 0.98
C LYS A 177 -9.28 -34.92 0.64
N SER A 178 -8.89 -34.98 -0.64
CA SER A 178 -7.73 -35.76 -1.13
C SER A 178 -6.62 -34.88 -1.69
N GLY A 179 -6.58 -33.61 -1.28
CA GLY A 179 -5.54 -32.67 -1.69
C GLY A 179 -4.29 -32.83 -0.83
N ILE A 180 -3.12 -32.86 -1.47
CA ILE A 180 -1.82 -32.82 -0.78
C ILE A 180 -1.45 -31.35 -0.60
N PRO A 181 -1.24 -30.84 0.63
CA PRO A 181 -0.76 -29.48 0.85
C PRO A 181 0.51 -29.20 0.06
N CYS A 182 0.57 -28.05 -0.62
CA CYS A 182 1.69 -27.70 -1.49
C CYS A 182 1.85 -26.18 -1.56
N GLY A 183 2.84 -25.63 -0.85
CA GLY A 183 3.02 -24.17 -0.76
C GLY A 183 1.79 -23.47 -0.20
N ASP A 184 1.26 -22.48 -0.93
CA ASP A 184 0.09 -21.69 -0.54
C ASP A 184 -1.25 -22.25 -1.05
N GLY A 185 -1.27 -23.53 -1.45
CA GLY A 185 -2.45 -24.22 -1.95
C GLY A 185 -2.35 -25.74 -1.77
N VAL A 186 -3.07 -26.46 -2.63
CA VAL A 186 -3.14 -27.93 -2.62
C VAL A 186 -2.87 -28.51 -4.00
N LEU A 187 -2.17 -29.65 -4.06
CA LEU A 187 -2.11 -30.51 -5.24
C LEU A 187 -3.26 -31.52 -5.18
N THR A 188 -4.10 -31.54 -6.20
CA THR A 188 -5.21 -32.47 -6.31
C THR A 188 -4.75 -33.86 -6.74
N SER A 189 -5.61 -34.87 -6.58
CA SER A 189 -5.35 -36.25 -7.03
C SER A 189 -5.06 -36.38 -8.53
N ILE A 190 -5.53 -35.43 -9.35
CA ILE A 190 -5.26 -35.40 -10.79
C ILE A 190 -3.98 -34.62 -11.16
N GLY A 191 -3.21 -34.19 -10.16
CA GLY A 191 -1.92 -33.51 -10.32
C GLY A 191 -2.02 -32.03 -10.67
N THR A 192 -3.15 -31.38 -10.38
CA THR A 192 -3.35 -29.93 -10.59
C THR A 192 -3.16 -29.17 -9.29
N PHE A 193 -2.61 -27.96 -9.39
CA PHE A 193 -2.50 -27.06 -8.24
C PHE A 193 -3.79 -26.25 -8.09
N GLN A 194 -4.19 -26.00 -6.85
CA GLN A 194 -5.31 -25.12 -6.50
C GLN A 194 -4.97 -24.25 -5.30
N LYS A 195 -4.95 -22.94 -5.50
CA LYS A 195 -4.96 -21.95 -4.43
C LYS A 195 -6.35 -21.39 -4.22
N GLY A 196 -6.80 -21.43 -2.97
CA GLY A 196 -8.00 -20.73 -2.54
C GLY A 196 -7.67 -19.30 -2.13
N PHE A 197 -8.56 -18.37 -2.44
CA PHE A 197 -8.46 -16.97 -2.00
C PHE A 197 -9.66 -16.54 -1.19
N THR A 198 -9.46 -15.61 -0.26
CA THR A 198 -10.54 -14.76 0.27
C THR A 198 -10.69 -13.49 -0.56
N SER A 199 -11.83 -12.80 -0.46
CA SER A 199 -12.04 -11.54 -1.20
C SER A 199 -11.09 -10.41 -0.79
N ILE A 200 -10.66 -10.37 0.47
CA ILE A 200 -9.65 -9.40 0.94
C ILE A 200 -8.28 -9.78 0.39
N GLU A 201 -7.90 -11.06 0.49
CA GLU A 201 -6.62 -11.56 0.01
C GLU A 201 -6.43 -11.31 -1.48
N LEU A 202 -7.44 -11.60 -2.32
CA LEU A 202 -7.34 -11.37 -3.77
C LEU A 202 -7.18 -9.88 -4.09
N GLN A 203 -7.95 -9.01 -3.43
CA GLN A 203 -7.86 -7.57 -3.65
C GLN A 203 -6.48 -7.03 -3.28
N GLU A 204 -5.98 -7.36 -2.08
CA GLU A 204 -4.67 -6.87 -1.62
C GLU A 204 -3.53 -7.46 -2.44
N TYR A 205 -3.61 -8.73 -2.83
CA TYR A 205 -2.63 -9.38 -3.71
C TYR A 205 -2.49 -8.66 -5.05
N VAL A 206 -3.62 -8.42 -5.74
CA VAL A 206 -3.63 -7.74 -7.04
C VAL A 206 -3.21 -6.28 -6.91
N LYS A 207 -3.70 -5.58 -5.88
CA LYS A 207 -3.33 -4.19 -5.59
C LYS A 207 -1.84 -4.02 -5.31
N HIS A 208 -1.24 -4.92 -4.54
CA HIS A 208 0.18 -4.86 -4.22
C HIS A 208 1.07 -5.00 -5.46
N ILE A 209 0.70 -5.89 -6.40
CA ILE A 209 1.48 -6.11 -7.63
C ILE A 209 1.35 -4.93 -8.60
N LEU A 210 0.15 -4.37 -8.74
CA LEU A 210 -0.14 -3.34 -9.74
C LEU A 210 0.20 -1.92 -9.26
N GLY A 211 0.12 -1.64 -7.96
CA GLY A 211 0.41 -0.33 -7.38
C GLY A 211 -0.63 0.74 -7.72
N ASP A 212 -0.26 2.00 -7.45
CA ASP A 212 -1.19 3.15 -7.44
C ASP A 212 -1.75 3.53 -8.83
N GLY A 213 -1.19 3.00 -9.91
CA GLY A 213 -1.69 3.20 -11.28
C GLY A 213 -3.02 2.48 -11.57
N TYR A 214 -3.53 1.70 -10.61
CA TYR A 214 -4.69 0.85 -10.77
C TYR A 214 -5.61 0.95 -9.56
N LYS A 215 -6.92 1.00 -9.83
CA LYS A 215 -7.96 0.82 -8.82
C LYS A 215 -8.36 -0.66 -8.80
N VAL A 216 -8.34 -1.30 -7.64
CA VAL A 216 -8.74 -2.71 -7.49
C VAL A 216 -9.91 -2.79 -6.53
N GLU A 217 -11.05 -3.28 -7.00
CA GLU A 217 -12.31 -3.34 -6.26
C GLU A 217 -12.85 -4.76 -6.21
N LYS A 218 -13.38 -5.15 -5.05
CA LYS A 218 -14.15 -6.39 -4.94
C LYS A 218 -15.44 -6.24 -5.73
N THR A 219 -15.85 -7.31 -6.39
CA THR A 219 -17.12 -7.36 -7.14
C THR A 219 -17.70 -8.77 -7.04
N LYS A 220 -18.80 -9.03 -7.76
CA LYS A 220 -19.38 -10.36 -7.87
C LYS A 220 -20.03 -10.56 -9.24
N PHE A 221 -19.45 -11.44 -10.04
CA PHE A 221 -19.97 -11.82 -11.37
C PHE A 221 -19.89 -13.33 -11.62
N SER A 222 -19.27 -14.10 -10.72
CA SER A 222 -19.10 -15.54 -10.83
C SER A 222 -19.46 -16.26 -9.52
N SER A 223 -19.33 -17.58 -9.48
CA SER A 223 -19.39 -18.36 -8.22
C SER A 223 -18.15 -18.18 -7.34
N GLY A 224 -17.03 -17.72 -7.91
CA GLY A 224 -15.74 -17.57 -7.23
C GLY A 224 -15.59 -16.29 -6.41
N VAL A 225 -14.33 -15.95 -6.13
CA VAL A 225 -13.94 -14.66 -5.55
C VAL A 225 -13.51 -13.75 -6.68
N ASP A 226 -14.15 -12.58 -6.77
CA ASP A 226 -14.06 -11.72 -7.94
C ASP A 226 -13.52 -10.33 -7.57
N VAL A 227 -12.63 -9.80 -8.41
CA VAL A 227 -12.20 -8.39 -8.39
C VAL A 227 -12.26 -7.80 -9.79
N VAL A 228 -12.48 -6.49 -9.84
CA VAL A 228 -12.29 -5.67 -11.04
C VAL A 228 -11.09 -4.76 -10.82
N VAL A 229 -10.22 -4.69 -11.83
CA VAL A 229 -9.07 -3.79 -11.87
C VAL A 229 -9.35 -2.74 -12.92
N THR A 230 -9.34 -1.46 -12.57
CA THR A 230 -9.42 -0.36 -13.54
C THR A 230 -8.05 0.30 -13.63
N LYS A 231 -7.46 0.33 -14.83
CA LYS A 231 -6.26 1.13 -15.06
C LYS A 231 -6.64 2.60 -15.08
N SER A 232 -5.94 3.42 -14.33
CA SER A 232 -6.20 4.85 -14.31
C SER A 232 -6.14 5.42 -15.74
N LYS A 233 -7.18 6.17 -16.14
CA LYS A 233 -7.13 6.99 -17.36
C LYS A 233 -6.03 8.02 -17.11
N GLU A 234 -4.93 8.00 -17.85
CA GLU A 234 -3.94 9.04 -17.71
C GLU A 234 -4.59 10.39 -18.07
N ILE A 235 -4.74 11.26 -17.07
CA ILE A 235 -4.33 12.66 -17.18
C ILE A 235 -3.30 12.86 -16.06
N GLU A 236 -2.13 13.33 -16.49
CA GLU A 236 -0.86 13.51 -15.79
C GLU A 236 0.05 12.28 -15.70
N PRO A 237 1.34 12.43 -16.09
CA PRO A 237 2.34 11.38 -15.90
C PRO A 237 2.28 10.96 -14.44
N ALA A 238 2.47 9.65 -14.17
CA ALA A 238 2.70 9.11 -12.83
C ALA A 238 3.34 10.20 -12.00
N LYS A 239 2.62 10.76 -11.00
CA LYS A 239 3.10 11.91 -10.22
C LYS A 239 4.58 11.63 -10.03
N LYS A 240 5.46 12.41 -10.69
CA LYS A 240 6.89 12.39 -10.34
C LYS A 240 6.81 12.39 -8.84
N VAL A 241 7.24 11.32 -8.16
CA VAL A 241 7.24 11.29 -6.70
C VAL A 241 7.88 12.62 -6.37
N LYS A 242 7.09 13.58 -5.87
CA LYS A 242 7.59 14.93 -5.70
C LYS A 242 8.62 14.68 -4.63
N LYS A 243 9.89 14.60 -5.04
CA LYS A 243 11.00 14.40 -4.12
C LYS A 243 10.74 15.45 -3.06
N TYR A 244 10.60 14.98 -1.84
CA TYR A 244 10.14 15.84 -0.76
C TYR A 244 11.03 17.09 -0.78
N SER A 245 10.42 18.24 -1.04
CA SER A 245 11.18 19.49 -1.11
C SER A 245 11.27 20.04 0.29
N ILE A 246 12.49 20.20 0.79
CA ILE A 246 12.73 20.89 2.04
C ILE A 246 12.15 22.30 1.92
N PRO A 247 11.32 22.75 2.89
CA PRO A 247 10.80 24.11 2.89
C PRO A 247 11.93 25.14 2.94
N PRO A 248 11.77 26.33 2.34
CA PRO A 248 12.83 27.33 2.34
C PRO A 248 12.93 28.05 3.70
N ARG A 249 14.13 28.55 4.00
CA ARG A 249 14.34 29.58 5.03
C ARG A 249 13.87 30.93 4.48
N SER A 250 13.34 31.80 5.34
CA SER A 250 12.89 33.13 4.97
C SER A 250 14.06 33.97 4.46
N LYS A 251 14.00 34.35 3.19
CA LYS A 251 14.98 35.28 2.60
C LYS A 251 14.84 36.69 3.21
N GLU A 252 13.61 37.10 3.50
CA GLU A 252 13.29 38.43 4.04
C GLU A 252 13.91 38.67 5.41
N TYR A 253 13.92 37.65 6.27
CA TYR A 253 14.40 37.77 7.64
C TYR A 253 15.77 37.13 7.87
N GLY A 254 16.32 36.43 6.86
CA GLY A 254 17.56 35.64 6.98
C GLY A 254 17.45 34.39 7.88
N VAL A 255 16.34 34.21 8.58
CA VAL A 255 16.03 33.09 9.48
C VAL A 255 14.52 32.83 9.50
N GLY A 256 14.13 31.60 9.81
CA GLY A 256 12.73 31.20 9.96
C GLY A 256 12.24 30.31 8.82
N LYS A 257 11.55 29.23 9.16
CA LYS A 257 10.99 28.27 8.20
C LYS A 257 9.73 28.84 7.57
N VAL A 258 9.67 28.84 6.23
CA VAL A 258 8.49 29.33 5.49
C VAL A 258 7.56 28.16 5.15
N MET A 259 6.28 28.30 5.53
CA MET A 259 5.20 27.37 5.17
C MET A 259 4.00 28.18 4.67
N GLY A 260 3.87 28.36 3.36
CA GLY A 260 2.85 29.24 2.79
C GLY A 260 3.07 30.70 3.22
N SER A 261 2.07 31.33 3.83
CA SER A 261 2.18 32.69 4.38
C SER A 261 2.86 32.75 5.75
N GLN A 262 3.14 31.60 6.36
CA GLN A 262 3.63 31.50 7.73
C GLN A 262 5.15 31.42 7.78
N VAL A 263 5.73 32.12 8.74
CA VAL A 263 7.16 32.05 9.06
C VAL A 263 7.32 31.63 10.50
N TYR A 264 7.98 30.50 10.73
CA TYR A 264 8.25 29.95 12.05
C TYR A 264 9.69 30.23 12.47
N LEU A 265 9.86 30.83 13.64
CA LEU A 265 11.13 31.27 14.21
C LEU A 265 11.27 30.69 15.62
N HIS A 266 12.50 30.37 16.02
CA HIS A 266 12.80 30.24 17.44
C HIS A 266 12.71 31.62 18.11
N LYS A 267 12.25 31.69 19.37
CA LYS A 267 11.97 32.93 20.10
C LYS A 267 13.15 33.91 20.13
N GLU A 268 14.38 33.41 20.17
CA GLU A 268 15.58 34.26 20.15
C GLU A 268 15.70 35.15 18.90
N TYR A 269 15.03 34.76 17.82
CA TYR A 269 15.05 35.50 16.56
C TYR A 269 13.78 36.31 16.32
N GLU A 270 12.87 36.43 17.29
CA GLU A 270 11.61 37.15 17.11
C GLU A 270 11.76 38.61 16.67
N ASN A 271 12.85 39.27 17.10
CA ASN A 271 13.15 40.66 16.79
C ASN A 271 13.39 40.89 15.29
N VAL A 272 13.72 39.86 14.52
CA VAL A 272 13.92 39.98 13.05
C VAL A 272 12.62 40.32 12.32
N LEU A 273 11.46 40.05 12.92
CA LEU A 273 10.16 40.30 12.30
C LEU A 273 9.89 41.80 12.11
N LYS A 274 10.57 42.68 12.88
CA LYS A 274 10.40 44.15 12.85
C LYS A 274 8.92 44.55 12.73
N ASN A 275 8.08 43.94 13.55
CA ASN A 275 6.63 44.10 13.49
C ASN A 275 6.11 44.72 14.79
N ASP A 276 5.52 45.90 14.68
CA ASP A 276 5.05 46.68 15.83
C ASP A 276 3.95 45.97 16.63
N GLY A 277 3.19 45.06 16.00
CA GLY A 277 2.16 44.26 16.65
C GLY A 277 2.68 43.10 17.51
N LEU A 278 3.97 42.76 17.44
CA LEU A 278 4.52 41.60 18.17
C LEU A 278 4.47 41.81 19.69
N ASN A 279 4.85 43.01 20.17
CA ASN A 279 4.86 43.29 21.61
C ASN A 279 3.44 43.30 22.18
N LEU A 280 2.49 43.91 21.47
CA LEU A 280 1.08 43.87 21.85
C LEU A 280 0.57 42.43 21.91
N ALA A 281 0.87 41.62 20.89
CA ALA A 281 0.46 40.22 20.86
C ALA A 281 1.04 39.38 22.01
N LYS A 282 2.29 39.66 22.43
CA LYS A 282 2.89 39.02 23.62
C LYS A 282 2.19 39.43 24.90
N SER A 283 1.79 40.68 25.04
CA SER A 283 1.05 41.14 26.23
C SER A 283 -0.36 40.54 26.31
N SER A 284 -0.88 39.98 25.22
CA SER A 284 -2.22 39.36 25.18
C SER A 284 -2.26 37.87 25.59
N ILE A 285 -1.12 37.20 25.75
CA ILE A 285 -1.08 35.79 26.20
C ILE A 285 -0.86 35.72 27.72
N PRO A 286 -1.21 34.61 28.41
CA PRO A 286 -0.99 34.48 29.85
C PRO A 286 0.47 34.71 30.24
N ALA A 287 0.70 35.47 31.32
CA ALA A 287 2.04 35.85 31.76
C ALA A 287 2.93 34.67 32.18
N ASP A 288 2.32 33.56 32.59
CA ASP A 288 2.98 32.30 32.97
C ASP A 288 3.21 31.35 31.77
N PHE A 289 2.68 31.68 30.59
CA PHE A 289 2.85 30.85 29.41
C PHE A 289 4.24 31.00 28.82
N THR A 290 4.98 29.90 28.78
CA THR A 290 6.28 29.81 28.13
C THR A 290 6.14 29.28 26.70
N TYR A 291 6.87 29.90 25.78
CA TYR A 291 6.95 29.45 24.39
C TYR A 291 8.40 29.38 23.94
N ASP A 292 8.62 28.67 22.84
CA ASP A 292 9.93 28.47 22.21
C ASP A 292 9.90 28.87 20.74
N ILE A 293 8.73 28.76 20.12
CA ILE A 293 8.51 29.06 18.71
C ILE A 293 7.49 30.18 18.55
N ILE A 294 7.78 31.09 17.64
CA ILE A 294 6.84 32.10 17.16
C ILE A 294 6.54 31.83 15.70
N CYS A 295 5.26 31.81 15.35
CA CYS A 295 4.80 31.76 13.98
C CYS A 295 4.12 33.08 13.63
N TYR A 296 4.65 33.81 12.66
CA TYR A 296 4.01 34.98 12.08
C TYR A 296 3.33 34.62 10.76
N ASP A 297 2.01 34.82 10.68
CA ASP A 297 1.25 34.61 9.45
C ASP A 297 1.07 35.94 8.70
N LYS A 298 1.76 36.07 7.57
CA LYS A 298 1.77 37.32 6.78
C LYS A 298 0.41 37.66 6.18
N LYS A 299 -0.49 36.67 6.04
CA LYS A 299 -1.80 36.83 5.39
C LYS A 299 -2.81 37.49 6.32
N ASP A 300 -2.98 36.95 7.52
CA ASP A 300 -3.93 37.48 8.52
C ASP A 300 -3.26 38.32 9.62
N LYS A 301 -1.93 38.55 9.49
CA LYS A 301 -1.09 39.33 10.40
C LYS A 301 -1.12 38.82 11.84
N SER A 302 -1.42 37.55 12.03
CA SER A 302 -1.49 36.93 13.36
C SER A 302 -0.13 36.38 13.83
N PHE A 303 0.02 36.32 15.15
CA PHE A 303 1.13 35.67 15.82
C PHE A 303 0.64 34.40 16.51
N SER A 304 1.43 33.32 16.47
CA SER A 304 1.22 32.18 17.35
C SER A 304 2.46 31.95 18.21
N PHE A 305 2.27 31.91 19.52
CA PHE A 305 3.28 31.59 20.52
C PHE A 305 3.11 30.13 20.91
N ILE A 306 4.12 29.31 20.67
CA ILE A 306 4.01 27.85 20.71
C ILE A 306 5.09 27.27 21.62
N SER A 307 4.68 26.44 22.58
CA SER A 307 5.57 25.70 23.47
C SER A 307 6.20 24.52 22.74
N SER A 308 7.51 24.33 22.90
CA SER A 308 8.28 23.20 22.36
C SER A 308 9.53 23.02 23.24
N PRO A 309 9.39 22.55 24.48
CA PRO A 309 10.49 22.55 25.46
C PRO A 309 11.64 21.62 25.07
N ASP A 310 11.39 20.66 24.19
CA ASP A 310 12.38 19.75 23.62
C ASP A 310 13.03 20.29 22.33
N PHE A 311 12.80 21.56 21.96
CA PHE A 311 13.31 22.14 20.70
C PHE A 311 14.82 22.00 20.52
N ASN A 312 15.59 22.19 21.60
CA ASN A 312 17.04 22.08 21.58
C ASN A 312 17.52 20.62 21.65
N THR A 313 16.80 19.74 22.35
CA THR A 313 17.26 18.37 22.66
C THR A 313 16.76 17.31 21.68
N ALA A 314 15.55 17.44 21.14
CA ALA A 314 14.97 16.46 20.24
C ALA A 314 15.34 16.74 18.78
N ASN A 315 15.54 15.68 17.99
CA ASN A 315 15.75 15.78 16.54
C ASN A 315 14.50 16.33 15.82
N GLU A 316 13.33 15.79 16.18
CA GLU A 316 12.02 16.24 15.72
C GLU A 316 11.17 16.70 16.92
N PRO A 317 11.34 17.96 17.38
CA PRO A 317 10.73 18.42 18.62
C PRO A 317 9.21 18.54 18.52
N VAL A 318 8.53 18.35 19.65
CA VAL A 318 7.06 18.32 19.71
C VAL A 318 6.50 19.73 19.72
N ARG A 319 5.46 19.94 18.90
CA ARG A 319 4.62 21.14 18.93
C ARG A 319 3.59 21.01 20.06
N GLY A 320 3.83 21.69 21.17
CA GLY A 320 2.95 21.70 22.34
C GLY A 320 1.78 22.68 22.23
N ASP A 321 1.38 23.19 23.39
CA ASP A 321 0.35 24.21 23.55
C ASP A 321 0.70 25.50 22.81
N ALA A 322 -0.31 26.23 22.37
CA ALA A 322 -0.10 27.50 21.71
C ALA A 322 -1.22 28.52 21.96
N TYR A 323 -0.87 29.79 21.86
CA TYR A 323 -1.80 30.90 21.78
C TYR A 323 -1.65 31.60 20.44
N LYS A 324 -2.74 31.70 19.67
CA LYS A 324 -2.81 32.47 18.43
C LYS A 324 -3.49 33.82 18.71
N VAL A 325 -2.82 34.91 18.36
CA VAL A 325 -3.29 36.29 18.56
C VAL A 325 -3.44 36.95 17.20
N LYS A 326 -4.65 37.45 16.90
CA LYS A 326 -4.94 38.24 15.70
C LYS A 326 -4.83 39.75 15.99
N PRO A 327 -4.68 40.60 14.96
CA PRO A 327 -4.65 42.06 15.14
C PRO A 327 -5.88 42.64 15.85
N SER A 328 -7.05 41.99 15.75
CA SER A 328 -8.28 42.36 16.47
C SER A 328 -8.26 42.00 17.97
N GLU A 329 -7.06 41.80 18.55
CA GLU A 329 -6.81 41.33 19.93
C GLU A 329 -7.49 40.01 20.31
N THR A 330 -7.99 39.27 19.32
CA THR A 330 -8.62 37.97 19.57
C THR A 330 -7.54 36.93 19.86
N VAL A 331 -7.51 36.46 21.11
CA VAL A 331 -6.61 35.42 21.59
C VAL A 331 -7.31 34.07 21.56
N LYS A 332 -6.69 33.07 20.93
CA LYS A 332 -7.19 31.71 20.83
C LYS A 332 -6.17 30.72 21.36
N TYR A 333 -6.51 29.98 22.41
CA TYR A 333 -5.75 28.81 22.86
C TYR A 333 -5.91 27.65 21.86
N VAL A 334 -4.80 26.95 21.60
CA VAL A 334 -4.71 25.83 20.66
C VAL A 334 -4.02 24.67 21.36
N LYS A 335 -4.83 23.72 21.83
CA LYS A 335 -4.36 22.46 22.43
C LYS A 335 -3.68 21.57 21.38
N PRO A 336 -2.60 20.83 21.74
CA PRO A 336 -2.03 19.83 20.85
C PRO A 336 -3.02 18.69 20.57
N PRO A 337 -3.00 18.10 19.36
CA PRO A 337 -3.81 16.94 19.03
C PRO A 337 -3.36 15.68 19.81
N LYS A 338 -4.24 14.67 19.89
CA LYS A 338 -3.96 13.38 20.56
C LYS A 338 -2.72 12.68 20.00
N ASP A 339 -2.53 12.76 18.69
CA ASP A 339 -1.31 12.33 17.99
C ASP A 339 -0.44 13.56 17.76
N PRO A 340 0.62 13.77 18.56
CA PRO A 340 1.36 15.02 18.60
C PRO A 340 1.92 15.43 17.25
N LEU A 341 1.92 16.74 17.01
CA LEU A 341 2.64 17.31 15.88
C LEU A 341 4.11 17.48 16.25
N ILE A 342 4.99 17.29 15.27
CA ILE A 342 6.43 17.50 15.43
C ILE A 342 6.95 18.50 14.40
N TYR A 343 8.01 19.22 14.75
CA TYR A 343 8.77 20.02 13.80
C TYR A 343 9.83 19.17 13.13
N HIS A 344 9.89 19.24 11.80
CA HIS A 344 10.99 18.72 11.00
C HIS A 344 11.71 19.88 10.32
N HIS A 345 13.01 19.71 10.03
CA HIS A 345 13.90 20.79 9.56
C HIS A 345 14.00 21.96 10.56
N LYS A 346 14.18 21.65 11.86
CA LYS A 346 14.27 22.67 12.91
C LYS A 346 15.42 23.67 12.69
N TRP A 347 16.47 23.26 11.99
CA TRP A 347 17.57 24.14 11.54
C TRP A 347 17.11 25.36 10.72
N LEU A 348 15.92 25.31 10.10
CA LEU A 348 15.37 26.46 9.37
C LEU A 348 14.86 27.58 10.29
N PHE A 349 14.55 27.27 11.56
CA PHE A 349 13.95 28.20 12.54
C PHE A 349 15.00 29.09 13.21
N VAL A 350 16.28 28.76 13.04
CA VAL A 350 17.43 29.38 13.70
C VAL A 350 18.50 29.77 12.67
N LYS A 351 19.46 30.62 13.07
CA LYS A 351 20.66 30.89 12.27
C LYS A 351 21.63 29.71 12.31
N ASP A 352 22.63 29.75 11.43
CA ASP A 352 23.62 28.68 11.28
C ASP A 352 24.60 28.59 12.46
N ASP A 353 24.75 29.68 13.21
CA ASP A 353 25.58 29.82 14.42
C ASP A 353 24.81 29.59 15.73
N TYR A 354 23.59 29.05 15.66
CA TYR A 354 22.76 28.83 16.85
C TYR A 354 23.37 27.82 17.83
N ALA A 355 23.57 28.23 19.08
CA ALA A 355 24.24 27.41 20.09
C ALA A 355 23.37 26.31 20.72
N GLY A 356 22.04 26.35 20.53
CA GLY A 356 21.13 25.42 21.20
C GLY A 356 21.16 23.98 20.70
N PHE A 357 21.70 23.73 19.49
CA PHE A 357 21.96 22.39 18.95
C PHE A 357 22.91 22.47 17.75
N ASP A 358 23.47 21.33 17.33
CA ASP A 358 24.29 21.26 16.10
C ASP A 358 23.43 21.45 14.84
N VAL A 359 23.48 22.66 14.28
CA VAL A 359 22.70 23.07 13.11
C VAL A 359 23.08 22.27 11.86
N GLU A 360 24.37 21.96 11.68
CA GLU A 360 24.85 21.19 10.54
C GLU A 360 24.43 19.72 10.63
N ALA A 361 24.47 19.11 11.81
CA ALA A 361 23.91 17.77 12.03
C ALA A 361 22.40 17.74 11.73
N SER A 362 21.65 18.78 12.13
CA SER A 362 20.22 18.89 11.83
C SER A 362 19.91 19.05 10.33
N LYS A 363 20.78 19.75 9.58
CA LYS A 363 20.74 19.83 8.10
C LYS A 363 21.00 18.46 7.47
N LYS A 364 22.07 17.77 7.86
CA LYS A 364 22.41 16.42 7.36
C LYS A 364 21.31 15.41 7.64
N ARG A 365 20.75 15.44 8.86
CA ARG A 365 19.60 14.59 9.21
C ARG A 365 18.41 14.85 8.28
N SER A 366 18.13 16.13 7.98
CA SER A 366 17.09 16.52 7.03
C SER A 366 17.31 15.97 5.64
N GLU A 367 18.52 16.06 5.10
CA GLU A 367 18.89 15.50 3.80
C GLU A 367 18.75 13.97 3.79
N HIS A 368 19.19 13.32 4.87
CA HIS A 368 19.13 11.88 5.01
C HIS A 368 17.69 11.36 4.95
N TRP A 369 16.79 11.84 5.83
CA TRP A 369 15.43 11.28 5.86
C TRP A 369 14.60 11.70 4.64
N THR A 370 14.90 12.84 4.01
CA THR A 370 14.23 13.27 2.77
C THR A 370 14.69 12.52 1.53
N SER A 371 15.82 11.81 1.60
CA SER A 371 16.29 10.88 0.56
C SER A 371 15.60 9.51 0.61
N LEU A 372 14.90 9.17 1.69
CA LEU A 372 14.21 7.89 1.84
C LEU A 372 12.99 7.78 0.91
N ASP A 373 12.76 6.61 0.33
CA ASP A 373 11.62 6.37 -0.56
C ASP A 373 10.26 6.47 0.15
N ASN A 374 9.21 6.76 -0.64
CA ASN A 374 7.81 6.75 -0.23
C ASN A 374 7.49 7.68 0.95
N ILE A 375 7.91 8.94 0.87
CA ILE A 375 7.57 9.97 1.86
C ILE A 375 6.13 10.43 1.64
N ASP A 376 5.26 10.16 2.62
CA ASP A 376 3.92 10.72 2.64
C ASP A 376 3.94 12.12 3.28
N SER A 377 4.11 13.15 2.45
CA SER A 377 4.20 14.55 2.89
C SER A 377 2.97 15.04 3.65
N SER A 378 1.81 14.36 3.55
CA SER A 378 0.61 14.73 4.30
C SER A 378 0.67 14.27 5.76
N ARG A 379 1.55 13.32 6.08
CA ARG A 379 1.65 12.68 7.40
C ARG A 379 2.97 12.94 8.12
N ILE A 380 3.97 13.52 7.47
CA ILE A 380 5.29 13.81 8.07
C ILE A 380 5.25 14.76 9.28
N GLY A 381 4.13 15.46 9.52
CA GLY A 381 3.98 16.28 10.71
C GLY A 381 3.60 15.49 11.97
N ARG A 382 3.26 14.19 11.86
CA ARG A 382 2.73 13.37 12.96
C ARG A 382 3.81 12.54 13.63
N LYS A 383 3.86 12.56 14.97
CA LYS A 383 4.80 11.77 15.76
C LYS A 383 4.68 10.26 15.49
N SER A 384 3.46 9.73 15.51
CA SER A 384 3.19 8.30 15.27
C SER A 384 3.63 7.82 13.88
N TYR A 385 3.56 8.70 12.86
CA TYR A 385 4.04 8.38 11.53
C TYR A 385 5.57 8.22 11.52
N TRP A 386 6.29 9.09 12.23
CA TRP A 386 7.74 9.01 12.33
C TRP A 386 8.19 7.77 13.09
N GLU A 387 7.61 7.49 14.25
CA GLU A 387 7.92 6.30 15.06
C GLU A 387 7.72 5.00 14.26
N LYS A 388 6.66 4.92 13.45
CA LYS A 388 6.35 3.71 12.68
C LYS A 388 7.13 3.59 11.37
N HIS A 389 7.40 4.70 10.68
CA HIS A 389 7.84 4.66 9.28
C HIS A 389 9.17 5.35 8.99
N LYS A 390 9.64 6.25 9.85
CA LYS A 390 10.86 7.05 9.62
C LYS A 390 11.99 6.67 10.56
N ILE A 391 11.75 6.69 11.88
CA ILE A 391 12.78 6.37 12.89
C ILE A 391 13.47 5.03 12.59
N PRO A 392 12.75 3.91 12.34
CA PRO A 392 13.40 2.62 12.07
C PRO A 392 14.31 2.61 10.84
N LYS A 393 14.04 3.47 9.85
CA LYS A 393 14.82 3.56 8.60
C LYS A 393 16.03 4.48 8.73
N ILE A 394 15.94 5.48 9.61
CA ILE A 394 17.05 6.40 9.89
C ILE A 394 18.08 5.68 10.77
N THR A 395 17.63 4.98 11.81
CA THR A 395 18.50 4.27 12.77
C THR A 395 19.12 2.98 12.22
N ALA A 396 18.63 2.45 11.10
CA ALA A 396 19.21 1.26 10.46
C ALA A 396 20.36 1.57 9.50
N LYS A 397 20.68 2.86 9.29
CA LYS A 397 21.75 3.35 8.40
C LYS A 397 22.82 4.19 9.12
N GLU A 398 22.64 4.44 10.41
CA GLU A 398 23.67 4.92 11.35
C GLU A 398 24.33 3.68 11.98
#